data_AF-A0A968JPE3-F1
#
_entry.id   AF-A0A968JPE3-F1
#
_cell.length_a   1.000
_cell.length_b   1.000
_cell.length_c   1.000
_cell.angle_alpha   90.00
_cell.angle_beta   90.00
_cell.angle_gamma   90.00
#
_symmetry.space_group_name_H-M   'P 1'
#
loop_
_entity.id
_entity.type
_entity.pdbx_description
1 polymer ?
#
loop_
_entity_poly.entity_id
_entity_poly.type
_entity_poly.pdbx_seq_one_letter_code
_entity_poly.pdbx_strand_id
1 'polypeptide(L)' 'MAIRTRITINAKRFGEQRLKEVLWQNHHLPLPQQLQRLNVLIDEYMQQTTQRDDMLLIGLHFIERSLS' A
#
# COMPACT_ATOMS: atom_id res chain seq x y z
N MET A 1 -30.14 0.58 27.63
CA MET A 1 -28.85 1.23 27.96
C MET A 1 -27.89 0.97 26.80
N ALA A 2 -27.80 1.89 25.85
CA ALA A 2 -26.90 1.77 24.70
C ALA A 2 -25.55 2.38 25.10
N ILE A 3 -24.56 1.54 25.36
CA ILE A 3 -23.19 2.01 25.54
C ILE A 3 -22.71 2.42 24.15
N ARG A 4 -22.84 3.72 23.84
CA ARG A 4 -22.20 4.33 22.68
C ARG A 4 -20.72 4.46 23.04
N THR A 5 -19.96 3.39 22.85
CA THR A 5 -18.51 3.47 22.84
C THR A 5 -18.12 4.39 21.68
N ARG A 6 -17.75 5.64 21.97
CA ARG A 6 -16.92 6.43 21.06
C ARG A 6 -15.56 5.75 21.03
N ILE A 7 -15.42 4.71 20.22
CA ILE A 7 -14.12 4.21 19.83
C ILE A 7 -13.61 5.23 18.82
N THR A 8 -12.81 6.18 19.26
CA THR A 8 -11.99 6.99 18.36
C THR A 8 -10.91 6.05 17.84
N ILE A 9 -11.25 5.26 16.81
CA ILE A 9 -10.29 4.38 16.14
C ILE A 9 -9.30 5.36 15.50
N ASN A 10 -8.07 5.42 16.04
CA ASN A 10 -6.99 6.24 15.50
C ASN A 10 -6.61 5.73 14.11
N ALA A 11 -7.41 6.08 13.10
CA ALA A 11 -7.25 5.63 11.73
C ALA A 11 -6.01 6.31 11.12
N LYS A 12 -4.93 5.56 10.99
CA LYS A 12 -3.68 6.02 10.39
C LYS A 12 -3.83 5.99 8.86
N ARG A 13 -3.73 7.14 8.20
CA ARG A 13 -3.91 7.26 6.74
C ARG A 13 -2.56 7.30 6.04
N PHE A 14 -2.24 6.25 5.27
CA PHE A 14 -0.97 6.13 4.54
C PHE A 14 -0.63 7.37 3.69
N GLY A 15 -1.64 7.94 3.03
CA GLY A 15 -1.55 9.22 2.32
C GLY A 15 -1.03 9.07 0.87
N GLU A 16 -1.56 9.89 -0.02
CA GLU A 16 -1.26 9.85 -1.46
C GLU A 16 0.21 10.19 -1.76
N GLN A 17 0.75 11.22 -1.12
CA GLN A 17 2.12 11.67 -1.36
C GLN A 17 3.15 10.57 -1.03
N ARG A 18 2.98 9.92 0.13
CA ARG A 18 3.85 8.82 0.53
C ARG A 18 3.76 7.65 -0.45
N LEU A 19 2.56 7.30 -0.92
CA LEU A 19 2.39 6.26 -1.93
C LEU A 19 3.13 6.61 -3.22
N LYS A 20 3.00 7.86 -3.71
CA LYS A 20 3.72 8.32 -4.90
C LYS A 20 5.23 8.22 -4.74
N GLU A 21 5.77 8.67 -3.61
CA GLU A 21 7.21 8.60 -3.32
C GLU A 21 7.72 7.16 -3.31
N VAL A 22 6.99 6.24 -2.68
CA VAL A 22 7.36 4.82 -2.63
C VAL A 22 7.31 4.18 -4.01
N LEU A 23 6.24 4.42 -4.78
CA LEU A 23 6.13 3.91 -6.14
C LEU A 23 7.27 4.45 -7.02
N TRP A 24 7.58 5.75 -6.91
CA TRP A 24 8.67 6.39 -7.64
C TRP A 24 10.03 5.80 -7.27
N GLN A 25 10.30 5.55 -6.00
CA GLN A 25 11.58 4.98 -5.56
C GLN A 25 11.78 3.53 -6.02
N ASN A 26 10.70 2.76 -6.19
CA ASN A 26 10.77 1.33 -6.47
C ASN A 26 10.44 0.97 -7.94
N HIS A 27 10.02 1.92 -8.78
CA HIS A 27 9.54 1.64 -10.16
C HIS A 27 10.53 0.87 -11.05
N HIS A 28 11.83 1.05 -10.81
CA HIS A 28 12.90 0.42 -11.57
C HIS A 28 13.14 -1.05 -11.20
N LEU A 29 12.58 -1.52 -10.09
CA LEU A 29 12.76 -2.89 -9.61
C LEU A 29 11.85 -3.87 -10.38
N PRO A 30 12.19 -5.17 -10.46
CA PRO A 30 11.25 -6.19 -10.92
C PRO A 30 9.95 -6.20 -10.10
N LEU A 31 8.80 -6.44 -10.75
CA LEU A 31 7.48 -6.44 -10.08
C LEU A 31 7.42 -7.27 -8.78
N PRO A 32 8.00 -8.49 -8.69
CA PRO A 32 8.01 -9.25 -7.43
C PRO A 32 8.70 -8.50 -6.27
N GLN A 33 9.78 -7.77 -6.56
CA GLN A 33 10.50 -6.98 -5.57
C GLN A 33 9.73 -5.72 -5.19
N GLN A 34 9.05 -5.08 -6.15
CA GLN A 34 8.15 -3.96 -5.88
C GLN A 34 7.03 -4.38 -4.92
N LEU A 35 6.38 -5.52 -5.18
CA LEU A 35 5.33 -6.08 -4.33
C LEU A 35 5.84 -6.34 -2.91
N GLN A 36 6.99 -7.00 -2.77
CA GLN A 36 7.59 -7.27 -1.47
C GLN A 36 7.87 -5.98 -0.68
N ARG A 37 8.46 -4.97 -1.33
CA ARG A 37 8.75 -3.67 -0.73
C ARG A 37 7.49 -2.97 -0.23
N LEU A 38 6.44 -2.97 -1.05
CA LEU A 38 5.16 -2.35 -0.72
C LEU A 38 4.48 -3.06 0.46
N ASN A 39 4.51 -4.40 0.50
CA ASN A 39 3.94 -5.17 1.62
C ASN A 39 4.64 -4.85 2.93
N VAL A 40 5.98 -4.92 2.97
CA VAL A 40 6.77 -4.60 4.17
C VAL A 40 6.45 -3.19 4.67
N LEU A 41 6.43 -2.22 3.76
CA LEU A 41 6.20 -0.83 4.11
C LEU A 41 4.76 -0.57 4.60
N ILE A 42 3.75 -1.23 4.04
CA ILE A 42 2.38 -1.12 4.55
C ILE A 42 2.27 -1.80 5.91
N ASP A 43 2.87 -2.98 6.10
CA ASP A 43 2.86 -3.71 7.36
C ASP A 43 3.51 -2.86 8.47
N GLU A 44 4.69 -2.30 8.22
CA GLU A 44 5.39 -1.37 9.12
C GLU A 44 4.56 -0.13 9.42
N TYR A 45 3.91 0.44 8.40
CA TYR A 45 3.09 1.63 8.57
C TYR A 45 1.84 1.36 9.42
N MET A 46 1.20 0.22 9.19
CA MET A 46 -0.04 -0.18 9.84
C MET A 46 0.19 -0.87 11.19
N GLN A 47 1.44 -1.05 11.62
CA GLN A 47 1.76 -1.56 12.96
C GLN A 47 0.95 -0.80 14.02
N GLN A 48 0.36 -1.58 14.94
CA GLN A 48 -0.46 -1.07 16.06
C GLN A 48 -1.75 -0.34 15.65
N THR A 49 -2.19 -0.51 14.40
CA THR A 49 -3.46 0.03 13.91
C THR A 49 -4.35 -1.10 13.42
N THR A 50 -5.65 -0.98 13.68
CA THR A 50 -6.62 -1.90 13.07
C THR A 50 -6.81 -1.51 11.61
N GLN A 51 -6.64 -2.46 10.70
CA GLN A 51 -6.97 -2.27 9.29
C GLN A 51 -8.46 -1.91 9.19
N ARG A 52 -8.76 -0.83 8.47
CA ARG A 52 -10.13 -0.28 8.39
C ARG A 52 -10.90 -0.75 7.16
N ASP A 53 -10.19 -0.93 6.04
CA ASP A 53 -10.75 -1.19 4.71
C ASP A 53 -9.92 -2.27 4.01
N ASP A 54 -10.51 -2.92 3.01
CA ASP A 54 -9.80 -3.82 2.10
C ASP A 54 -8.79 -3.03 1.25
N MET A 55 -7.64 -3.64 0.95
CA MET A 55 -6.59 -3.02 0.13
C MET A 55 -6.26 -3.91 -1.06
N LEU A 56 -6.35 -3.34 -2.27
CA LEU A 56 -5.97 -4.00 -3.52
C LEU A 56 -5.08 -3.07 -4.34
N LEU A 57 -3.93 -3.59 -4.78
CA LEU A 57 -3.02 -2.91 -5.69
C LEU A 57 -2.59 -3.88 -6.79
N ILE A 58 -2.70 -3.45 -8.05
CA ILE A 58 -2.33 -4.24 -9.22
C ILE A 58 -1.20 -3.50 -9.96
N GLY A 59 -0.07 -4.18 -10.14
CA GLY A 59 1.07 -3.70 -10.92
C GLY A 59 1.08 -4.31 -12.31
N LEU A 60 1.30 -3.50 -13.34
CA LEU A 60 1.43 -3.92 -14.73
C LEU A 60 2.78 -3.49 -15.27
N HIS A 61 3.44 -4.35 -16.05
CA HIS A 61 4.66 -4.03 -16.78
C HIS A 61 4.47 -4.44 -18.23
N PHE A 62 4.61 -3.47 -19.13
CA PHE A 62 4.51 -3.69 -20.57
C PHE A 62 5.87 -4.15 -21.10
N ILE A 63 5.87 -5.30 -21.77
CA ILE A 63 7.04 -5.79 -22.51
C ILE A 63 6.74 -5.51 -23.98
N GLU A 64 7.47 -4.57 -24.58
CA GLU A 64 7.37 -4.33 -26.01
C GLU A 64 8.04 -5.50 -26.74
N ARG A 65 7.23 -6.29 -27.46
CA ARG A 65 7.76 -7.28 -28.40
C ARG A 65 7.78 -6.64 -29.77
N SER A 66 8.96 -6.24 -30.22
CA SER A 66 9.19 -5.88 -31.62
C SER A 66 8.91 -7.11 -32.49
N LEU A 67 7.86 -7.04 -33.31
CA LEU A 67 7.57 -8.01 -34.36
C LEU A 67 8.64 -7.87 -35.44
N SER A 68 9.56 -8.84 -35.49
CA SER A 68 10.49 -9.06 -36.59
C SER A 68 9.89 -9.99 -37.63
#